data_AF-A0A9N8EVL6-F1
#
_entry.id   AF-A0A9N8EVL6-F1
#
_cell.length_a   1.000
_cell.length_b   1.000
_cell.length_c   1.000
_cell.angle_alpha   90.00
_cell.angle_beta   90.00
_cell.angle_gamma   90.00
#
_symmetry.space_group_name_H-M   'P 1'
#
loop_
_entity.id
_entity.type
_entity.pdbx_description
1 polymer ?
#
loop_
_entity_poly.entity_id
_entity_poly.type
_entity_poly.pdbx_seq_one_letter_code
_entity_poly.pdbx_strand_id
1 'polypeptide(L)'
;MKNGCPWDGWTCEEAAENGHLEILKWARENGCPWNEGHVSVLRMDLEILKWARENGCPWVGHVKLLNGHLEILKWAHENGCPWNERTYHFAWINDRREMMQWLRDNGCPGSHNDDEGH
;
A
#
# COMPACT_ATOMS: atom_id res chain seq x y z
N MET A 1 11.82 -33.96 1.66
CA MET A 1 10.46 -34.33 1.25
C MET A 1 9.64 -33.05 1.16
N LYS A 2 9.17 -32.69 -0.05
CA LYS A 2 8.26 -31.56 -0.28
C LYS A 2 6.83 -32.08 -0.07
N ASN A 3 6.31 -31.97 1.14
CA ASN A 3 4.97 -32.44 1.46
C ASN A 3 3.97 -31.26 1.37
N GLY A 4 3.21 -31.21 0.28
CA GLY A 4 1.79 -31.54 0.42
C GLY A 4 0.76 -30.45 0.72
N CYS A 5 1.10 -29.16 0.83
CA CYS A 5 0.10 -28.09 0.69
C CYS A 5 0.72 -26.97 -0.17
N PRO A 6 0.18 -26.65 -1.35
CA PRO A 6 0.51 -25.39 -1.99
C PRO A 6 -0.09 -24.33 -1.06
N TRP A 7 0.73 -23.63 -0.29
CA TRP A 7 0.33 -22.38 0.34
C TRP A 7 -0.05 -21.46 -0.82
N ASP A 8 -1.32 -21.51 -1.20
CA ASP A 8 -1.88 -20.61 -2.17
C ASP A 8 -1.75 -19.21 -1.58
N GLY A 9 -1.49 -18.21 -2.44
CA GLY A 9 -1.41 -16.82 -1.99
C GLY A 9 -2.63 -16.38 -1.18
N TRP A 10 -3.75 -17.09 -1.31
CA TRP A 10 -5.02 -16.87 -0.61
C TRP A 10 -4.94 -17.02 0.91
N THR A 11 -4.28 -18.06 1.43
CA THR A 11 -4.19 -18.26 2.90
C THR A 11 -3.46 -17.12 3.58
N CYS A 12 -2.46 -16.56 2.91
CA CYS A 12 -1.67 -15.43 3.41
C CYS A 12 -2.35 -14.08 3.14
N GLU A 13 -3.19 -13.99 2.10
CA GLU A 13 -4.06 -12.85 1.80
C GLU A 13 -5.13 -12.68 2.89
N GLU A 14 -5.88 -13.73 3.22
CA GLU A 14 -6.88 -13.75 4.29
C GLU A 14 -6.29 -13.41 5.67
N ALA A 15 -5.10 -13.93 5.99
CA ALA A 15 -4.43 -13.63 7.25
C ALA A 15 -4.03 -12.15 7.36
N ALA A 16 -3.57 -11.56 6.25
CA ALA A 16 -3.34 -10.14 6.19
C ALA A 16 -4.66 -9.37 6.32
N GLU A 17 -5.77 -9.85 5.72
CA GLU A 17 -7.04 -9.10 5.61
C GLU A 17 -7.70 -8.93 6.96
N ASN A 18 -7.48 -9.91 7.82
CA ASN A 18 -7.97 -9.91 9.18
C ASN A 18 -6.98 -9.29 10.19
N GLY A 19 -5.87 -8.67 9.72
CA GLY A 19 -4.90 -7.97 10.58
C GLY A 19 -4.03 -8.89 11.44
N HIS A 20 -3.87 -10.15 11.06
CA HIS A 20 -3.15 -11.15 11.85
C HIS A 20 -1.64 -11.12 11.56
N LEU A 21 -0.95 -10.10 12.08
CA LEU A 21 0.51 -9.91 11.93
C LEU A 21 1.32 -11.17 12.26
N GLU A 22 0.94 -11.93 13.30
CA GLU A 22 1.66 -13.14 13.69
C GLU A 22 1.53 -14.27 12.65
N ILE A 23 0.40 -14.36 11.95
CA ILE A 23 0.21 -15.34 10.86
C ILE A 23 1.03 -14.90 9.64
N LEU A 24 1.10 -13.60 9.37
CA LEU A 24 1.93 -13.06 8.28
C LEU A 24 3.43 -13.30 8.53
N LYS A 25 3.90 -13.08 9.76
CA LYS A 25 5.27 -13.42 10.18
C LYS A 25 5.56 -14.90 9.95
N TRP A 26 4.69 -15.77 10.45
CA TRP A 26 4.80 -17.21 10.30
C TRP A 26 4.84 -17.63 8.82
N ALA A 27 3.98 -17.08 7.97
CA ALA A 27 3.95 -17.37 6.55
C ALA A 27 5.26 -16.96 5.84
N ARG A 28 5.81 -15.79 6.21
CA ARG A 28 7.10 -15.31 5.68
C ARG A 28 8.26 -16.19 6.11
N GLU A 29 8.29 -16.64 7.35
CA GLU A 29 9.29 -17.60 7.86
C GLU A 29 9.23 -18.95 7.12
N ASN A 30 8.03 -19.35 6.66
CA ASN A 30 7.83 -20.58 5.88
C ASN A 30 8.05 -20.42 4.36
N GLY A 31 8.59 -19.27 3.92
CA GLY A 31 9.02 -19.06 2.54
C GLY A 31 7.91 -18.56 1.60
N CYS A 32 6.79 -18.05 2.12
CA CYS A 32 5.74 -17.46 1.31
C CYS A 32 6.26 -16.18 0.61
N PRO A 33 6.20 -16.05 -0.73
CA PRO A 33 6.68 -14.86 -1.44
C PRO A 33 5.76 -13.65 -1.22
N TRP A 34 6.31 -12.44 -1.47
CA TRP A 34 5.49 -11.25 -1.58
C TRP A 34 4.71 -11.34 -2.89
N ASN A 35 3.37 -11.30 -2.85
CA ASN A 35 2.52 -11.23 -4.03
C ASN A 35 1.70 -9.92 -3.97
N GLU A 36 1.14 -9.50 -5.10
CA GLU A 36 0.38 -8.22 -5.17
C GLU A 36 -0.85 -8.21 -4.26
N GLY A 37 -1.48 -9.38 -4.03
CA GLY A 37 -2.61 -9.59 -3.13
C GLY A 37 -2.29 -9.22 -1.69
N HIS A 38 -1.23 -9.80 -1.10
CA HIS A 38 -0.73 -9.45 0.24
C HIS A 38 -0.50 -7.96 0.39
N VAL A 39 0.15 -7.32 -0.61
CA VAL A 39 0.47 -5.91 -0.52
C VAL A 39 -0.80 -5.06 -0.44
N SER A 40 -1.94 -5.44 -1.03
CA SER A 40 -3.23 -4.70 -0.90
C SER A 40 -3.67 -4.53 0.55
N VAL A 41 -3.33 -5.53 1.35
CA VAL A 41 -3.95 -5.81 2.63
C VAL A 41 -3.14 -5.23 3.79
N LEU A 42 -1.81 -5.22 3.65
CA LEU A 42 -0.90 -4.49 4.54
C LEU A 42 -1.19 -2.97 4.57
N ARG A 43 -1.99 -2.45 3.63
CA ARG A 43 -2.20 -1.00 3.40
C ARG A 43 -3.19 -0.35 4.35
N MET A 44 -3.84 -1.13 5.20
CA MET A 44 -4.86 -0.64 6.15
C MET A 44 -4.33 -0.54 7.58
N ASP A 45 -3.21 -1.18 7.88
CA ASP A 45 -2.57 -1.16 9.20
C ASP A 45 -1.10 -0.72 9.06
N LEU A 46 -0.78 0.44 9.65
CA LEU A 46 0.54 1.05 9.57
C LEU A 46 1.63 0.18 10.21
N GLU A 47 1.33 -0.58 11.27
CA GLU A 47 2.32 -1.43 11.94
C GLU A 47 2.67 -2.65 11.08
N ILE A 48 1.67 -3.25 10.46
CA ILE A 48 1.86 -4.35 9.51
C ILE A 48 2.65 -3.86 8.27
N LEU A 49 2.36 -2.64 7.78
CA LEU A 49 3.08 -2.05 6.66
C LEU A 49 4.56 -1.80 6.97
N LYS A 50 4.87 -1.23 8.14
CA LYS A 50 6.24 -1.01 8.62
C LYS A 50 7.02 -2.32 8.67
N TRP A 51 6.46 -3.33 9.34
CA TRP A 51 7.07 -4.65 9.45
C TRP A 51 7.35 -5.26 8.07
N ALA A 52 6.39 -5.19 7.14
CA ALA A 52 6.57 -5.75 5.81
C ALA A 52 7.70 -5.03 5.04
N ARG A 53 7.80 -3.71 5.16
CA ARG A 53 8.88 -2.92 4.55
C ARG A 53 10.26 -3.26 5.10
N GLU A 54 10.38 -3.44 6.41
CA GLU A 54 11.61 -3.92 7.07
C GLU A 54 12.02 -5.33 6.60
N ASN A 55 11.04 -6.16 6.23
CA ASN A 55 11.25 -7.53 5.75
C ASN A 55 11.35 -7.64 4.21
N GLY A 56 11.65 -6.53 3.54
CA GLY A 56 11.96 -6.49 2.10
C GLY A 56 10.74 -6.57 1.18
N CYS A 57 9.54 -6.27 1.68
CA CYS A 57 8.34 -6.16 0.83
C CYS A 57 8.51 -5.01 -0.16
N PRO A 58 8.47 -5.24 -1.48
CA PRO A 58 8.66 -4.19 -2.47
C PRO A 58 7.52 -3.17 -2.46
N TRP A 59 7.84 -2.00 -2.98
CA TRP A 59 6.90 -0.95 -3.29
C TRP A 59 6.12 -1.42 -4.53
N VAL A 60 4.94 -2.04 -4.37
CA VAL A 60 4.11 -2.53 -5.50
C VAL A 60 2.71 -1.90 -5.42
N GLY A 61 2.19 -1.38 -6.54
CA GLY A 61 0.80 -0.97 -6.68
C GLY A 61 0.39 0.33 -5.96
N HIS A 62 1.27 1.33 -5.91
CA HIS A 62 1.20 2.62 -5.17
C HIS A 62 -0.14 3.34 -5.04
N VAL A 63 -1.05 3.09 -5.97
CA VAL A 63 -2.34 3.78 -6.03
C VAL A 63 -3.37 3.22 -5.04
N LYS A 64 -3.20 1.97 -4.56
CA LYS A 64 -4.12 1.36 -3.58
C LYS A 64 -3.83 1.71 -2.11
N LEU A 65 -2.73 2.41 -1.80
CA LEU A 65 -2.47 2.93 -0.43
C LEU A 65 -3.48 4.01 0.00
N LEU A 66 -4.32 4.44 -0.94
CA LEU A 66 -5.17 5.62 -0.86
C LEU A 66 -6.62 5.34 -0.44
N ASN A 67 -6.89 4.18 0.19
CA ASN A 67 -8.24 3.80 0.58
C ASN A 67 -8.81 4.51 1.84
N GLY A 68 -8.21 5.43 2.57
CA GLY A 68 -7.44 6.63 2.27
C GLY A 68 -6.97 7.20 3.59
N HIS A 69 -6.11 6.38 4.18
CA HIS A 69 -5.42 6.68 5.40
C HIS A 69 -4.32 7.68 5.05
N LEU A 70 -4.60 8.97 5.23
CA LEU A 70 -3.65 10.04 4.96
C LEU A 70 -2.32 9.81 5.70
N GLU A 71 -2.36 9.25 6.91
CA GLU A 71 -1.17 8.91 7.68
C GLU A 71 -0.32 7.82 7.02
N ILE A 72 -0.94 6.80 6.40
CA ILE A 72 -0.23 5.75 5.66
C ILE A 72 0.41 6.34 4.40
N LEU A 73 -0.28 7.26 3.72
CA LEU A 73 0.26 7.96 2.56
C LEU A 73 1.49 8.81 2.92
N LYS A 74 1.40 9.61 3.99
CA LYS A 74 2.51 10.43 4.50
C LYS A 74 3.72 9.57 4.81
N TRP A 75 3.52 8.53 5.62
CA TRP A 75 4.58 7.60 5.99
C TRP A 75 5.20 6.93 4.77
N ALA A 76 4.38 6.46 3.81
CA ALA A 76 4.89 5.82 2.61
C ALA A 76 5.76 6.79 1.79
N HIS A 77 5.33 8.04 1.61
CA HIS A 77 6.09 9.06 0.90
C HIS A 77 7.44 9.35 1.57
N GLU A 78 7.45 9.56 2.89
CA GLU A 78 8.67 9.77 3.68
C GLU A 78 9.66 8.60 3.57
N ASN A 79 9.15 7.39 3.29
CA ASN A 79 9.94 6.16 3.11
C ASN A 79 10.23 5.85 1.63
N GLY A 80 10.10 6.83 0.73
CA GLY A 80 10.49 6.73 -0.68
C GLY A 80 9.53 5.92 -1.54
N CYS A 81 8.27 5.77 -1.11
CA CYS A 81 7.23 5.20 -1.95
C CYS A 81 6.99 6.12 -3.16
N PRO A 82 7.15 5.63 -4.41
CA PRO A 82 6.87 6.45 -5.57
C PRO A 82 5.36 6.72 -5.69
N TRP A 83 5.01 7.92 -6.14
CA TRP A 83 3.65 8.29 -6.55
C TRP A 83 3.63 8.78 -7.99
N ASN A 84 2.43 8.90 -8.58
CA ASN A 84 2.23 9.47 -9.91
C ASN A 84 0.86 10.15 -9.99
N GLU A 85 0.47 10.64 -11.17
CA GLU A 85 -0.80 11.35 -11.40
C GLU A 85 -2.03 10.54 -10.97
N ARG A 86 -1.96 9.21 -11.02
CA ARG A 86 -3.05 8.35 -10.53
C ARG A 86 -3.25 8.51 -9.04
N THR A 87 -2.21 8.80 -8.27
CA THR A 87 -2.32 9.02 -6.82
C THR A 87 -3.28 10.18 -6.53
N TYR A 88 -3.11 11.30 -7.22
CA TYR A 88 -4.02 12.44 -7.06
C TYR A 88 -5.43 12.16 -7.61
N HIS A 89 -5.52 11.56 -8.81
CA HIS A 89 -6.81 11.19 -9.40
C HIS A 89 -7.64 10.26 -8.48
N PHE A 90 -6.99 9.33 -7.77
CA PHE A 90 -7.68 8.46 -6.81
C PHE A 90 -8.18 9.21 -5.57
N ALA A 91 -7.42 10.17 -5.05
CA ALA A 91 -7.89 11.03 -3.97
C ALA A 91 -9.09 11.87 -4.43
N TRP A 92 -9.09 12.33 -5.69
CA TRP A 92 -10.18 13.09 -6.30
C TRP A 92 -11.47 12.27 -6.47
N ILE A 93 -11.42 11.10 -7.14
CA ILE A 93 -12.63 10.28 -7.39
C ILE A 93 -13.28 9.75 -6.09
N ASN A 94 -12.53 9.68 -4.99
CA ASN A 94 -13.00 9.20 -3.69
C ASN A 94 -13.31 10.34 -2.68
N ASP A 95 -13.38 11.61 -3.13
CA ASP A 95 -13.60 12.82 -2.31
C ASP A 95 -12.71 12.90 -1.05
N ARG A 96 -11.43 12.50 -1.18
CA ARG A 96 -10.45 12.54 -0.07
C ARG A 96 -9.82 13.92 0.05
N ARG A 97 -10.59 14.92 0.46
CA ARG A 97 -10.19 16.34 0.44
C ARG A 97 -8.89 16.65 1.17
N GLU A 98 -8.71 16.15 2.40
CA GLU A 98 -7.48 16.35 3.17
C GLU A 98 -6.27 15.74 2.46
N MET A 99 -6.45 14.56 1.87
CA MET A 99 -5.41 13.90 1.09
C MET A 99 -5.08 14.67 -0.19
N MET A 100 -6.08 15.18 -0.90
CA MET A 100 -5.85 16.02 -2.08
C MET A 100 -5.08 17.29 -1.72
N GLN A 101 -5.41 17.93 -0.59
CA GLN A 101 -4.70 19.11 -0.12
C GLN A 101 -3.23 18.77 0.16
N TRP A 102 -2.99 17.73 0.94
CA TRP A 102 -1.64 17.31 1.26
C TRP A 102 -0.85 16.88 0.02
N LEU A 103 -1.47 16.17 -0.93
CA LEU A 103 -0.82 15.79 -2.20
C LEU A 103 -0.42 17.01 -3.04
N ARG A 104 -1.25 18.07 -3.08
CA ARG A 104 -0.89 19.35 -3.73
C ARG A 104 0.29 20.01 -3.03
N ASP A 105 0.23 20.11 -1.71
CA ASP A 105 1.26 20.78 -0.91
C ASP A 105 2.62 20.08 -1.00
N ASN A 106 2.64 18.79 -1.37
CA ASN A 106 3.86 17.99 -1.55
C ASN A 106 4.21 17.73 -3.03
N GLY A 107 3.57 18.44 -3.97
CA GLY A 107 3.94 18.40 -5.39
C GLY A 107 3.65 17.06 -6.08
N CYS A 108 2.58 16.36 -5.67
CA CYS A 108 2.13 15.17 -6.40
C CYS A 108 1.81 15.54 -7.86
N PRO A 109 2.30 14.79 -8.86
CA PRO A 109 1.93 15.00 -10.26
C PRO A 109 0.40 14.98 -10.44
N GLY A 110 -0.11 15.80 -11.38
CA GLY A 110 -1.55 15.90 -11.67
C GLY A 110 -2.39 16.58 -10.58
N SER A 111 -1.76 17.08 -9.50
CA SER A 111 -2.45 17.79 -8.42
C SER A 111 -2.70 19.28 -8.70
N HIS A 112 -2.01 19.82 -9.70
CA HIS A 112 -2.30 21.11 -10.30
C HIS A 112 -3.23 20.84 -11.50
N ASN A 113 -4.43 21.42 -11.48
CA ASN A 113 -5.25 21.46 -12.68
C ASN A 113 -4.62 22.43 -13.68
N ASP A 114 -4.80 22.13 -14.96
CA ASP A 114 -4.34 22.86 -16.13
C ASP A 114 -5.04 24.24 -16.29
N ASP A 115 -5.16 25.03 -15.23
CA ASP A 115 -5.71 26.40 -15.27
C ASP A 115 -4.71 27.43 -15.84
N GLU A 116 -3.73 26.99 -16.63
CA GLU A 116 -2.92 27.83 -17.53
C GLU A 116 -3.12 27.41 -19.00
N GLY A 117 -4.39 27.27 -19.41
CA GLY A 117 -4.79 27.32 -20.81
C GLY A 117 -5.44 28.67 -21.12
N HIS A 118 -4.69 29.58 -21.76
CA HIS A 118 -5.20 30.77 -22.43
C HIS A 118 -6.23 30.43 -23.52
#